data_AF-A0A1T5CSD5-F1
#
_entry.id   AF-A0A1T5CSD5-F1
#
_cell.length_a   1.000
_cell.length_b   1.000
_cell.length_c   1.000
_cell.angle_alpha   90.00
_cell.angle_beta   90.00
_cell.angle_gamma   90.00
#
_symmetry.space_group_name_H-M   'P 1'
#
loop_
_entity.id
_entity.type
_entity.pdbx_description
1 polymer ?
#
loop_
_entity_poly.entity_id
_entity_poly.type
_entity_poly.pdbx_seq_one_letter_code
_entity_poly.pdbx_strand_id
1 'polypeptide(L)'
;MSALKSNIGVFAAFTIIGAWLVSIIFLMDMQLSFSNPMIYLMILVQMHLYTGLFITAHDAMHGTVSSNKLLNNVIGQLCTILYACFPFKKLYIKHHEHHAHVHTDNDPDYHQGSFIVWYFNFIREYISWWQIVLMAIIFNILKLWVAESNLLLFWVLPSLLSTLQLFYFGTWVPHHGEHDNEYQSRSQGKNHIVAFLSCYFFGYHYEHHDSPGTPWWRLWKLKEANK
;
A
#
# COMPACT_ATOMS: atom_id res chain seq x y z
N MET A 1 -25.89 3.27 -21.43
CA MET A 1 -26.41 2.60 -20.23
C MET A 1 -25.72 3.20 -19.01
N SER A 2 -26.47 3.80 -18.09
CA SER A 2 -25.95 4.30 -16.81
C SER A 2 -25.28 3.15 -16.07
N ALA A 3 -23.96 3.14 -16.00
CA ALA A 3 -23.23 2.18 -15.18
C ALA A 3 -23.68 2.43 -13.73
N LEU A 4 -24.43 1.49 -13.16
CA LEU A 4 -24.81 1.50 -11.75
C LEU A 4 -23.56 1.82 -10.92
N LYS A 5 -23.62 2.89 -10.12
CA LYS A 5 -22.54 3.26 -9.20
C LYS A 5 -22.30 2.09 -8.26
N SER A 6 -21.24 1.36 -8.50
CA SER A 6 -20.87 0.21 -7.68
C SER A 6 -20.29 0.73 -6.37
N ASN A 7 -20.93 0.42 -5.25
CA ASN A 7 -20.45 0.79 -3.91
C ASN A 7 -19.36 -0.18 -3.39
N ILE A 8 -18.86 -1.09 -4.22
CA ILE A 8 -17.90 -2.13 -3.83
C ILE A 8 -16.60 -1.50 -3.34
N GLY A 9 -16.09 -0.45 -3.99
CA GLY A 9 -14.85 0.20 -3.58
C GLY A 9 -14.95 0.86 -2.21
N VAL A 10 -16.04 1.58 -1.96
CA VAL A 10 -16.34 2.17 -0.65
C VAL A 10 -16.46 1.09 0.43
N PHE A 11 -17.14 -0.02 0.12
CA PHE A 11 -17.28 -1.15 1.03
C PHE A 11 -15.92 -1.80 1.34
N ALA A 12 -15.08 -2.04 0.32
CA ALA A 12 -13.75 -2.59 0.49
C ALA A 12 -12.87 -1.67 1.35
N ALA A 13 -12.90 -0.36 1.08
CA ALA A 13 -12.18 0.64 1.86
C ALA A 13 -12.56 0.61 3.34
N PHE A 14 -13.85 0.66 3.67
CA PHE A 14 -14.30 0.61 5.07
C PHE A 14 -14.03 -0.75 5.72
N THR A 15 -14.06 -1.84 4.96
CA THR A 15 -13.70 -3.18 5.48
C THR A 15 -12.22 -3.21 5.88
N ILE A 16 -11.32 -2.69 5.04
CA ILE A 16 -9.88 -2.65 5.31
C ILE A 16 -9.58 -1.71 6.49
N ILE A 17 -10.15 -0.50 6.49
CA ILE A 17 -9.98 0.47 7.59
C ILE A 17 -10.51 -0.10 8.90
N GLY A 18 -11.69 -0.71 8.88
CA GLY A 18 -12.31 -1.32 10.06
C GLY A 18 -11.48 -2.49 10.59
N ALA A 19 -11.02 -3.39 9.72
CA ALA A 19 -10.16 -4.51 10.09
C ALA A 19 -8.83 -4.02 10.68
N TRP A 20 -8.21 -3.01 10.08
CA TRP A 20 -6.99 -2.39 10.60
C TRP A 20 -7.21 -1.76 11.98
N LEU A 21 -8.31 -1.01 12.17
CA LEU A 21 -8.66 -0.38 13.45
C LEU A 21 -8.93 -1.42 14.55
N VAL A 22 -9.73 -2.43 14.25
CA VAL A 22 -10.02 -3.51 15.22
C VAL A 22 -8.74 -4.24 15.59
N SER A 23 -7.92 -4.59 14.60
CA SER A 23 -6.65 -5.28 14.81
C SER A 23 -5.69 -4.43 15.64
N ILE A 24 -5.42 -3.19 15.26
CA ILE A 24 -4.46 -2.35 15.98
C ILE A 24 -4.91 -2.06 17.40
N ILE A 25 -6.20 -1.76 17.64
CA ILE A 25 -6.75 -1.51 18.98
C ILE A 25 -6.59 -2.74 19.87
N PHE A 26 -6.93 -3.93 19.36
CA PHE A 26 -6.73 -5.18 20.08
C PHE A 26 -5.25 -5.43 20.41
N LEU A 27 -4.35 -5.18 19.44
CA LEU A 27 -2.92 -5.40 19.60
C LEU A 27 -2.25 -4.42 20.57
N MET A 28 -2.80 -3.23 20.79
CA MET A 28 -2.26 -2.28 21.79
C MET A 28 -2.42 -2.80 23.23
N ASP A 29 -3.42 -3.64 23.51
CA ASP A 29 -3.67 -4.21 24.85
C ASP A 29 -3.18 -5.67 25.01
N MET A 30 -2.72 -6.28 23.92
CA MET A 30 -2.31 -7.69 23.93
C MET A 30 -1.07 -7.93 24.80
N GLN A 31 -1.13 -8.91 25.70
CA GLN A 31 0.03 -9.32 26.49
C GLN A 31 1.09 -9.99 25.61
N LEU A 32 2.32 -9.49 25.68
CA LEU A 32 3.43 -10.00 24.88
C LEU A 32 4.12 -11.19 25.55
N SER A 33 4.33 -12.23 24.76
CA SER A 33 5.18 -13.38 25.06
C SER A 33 5.84 -13.85 23.76
N PHE A 34 7.16 -13.65 23.62
CA PHE A 34 7.89 -14.05 22.41
C PHE A 34 7.86 -15.57 22.13
N SER A 35 7.50 -16.37 23.13
CA SER A 35 7.26 -17.81 22.95
C SER A 35 5.91 -18.12 22.26
N ASN A 36 4.99 -17.15 22.19
CA ASN A 36 3.69 -17.32 21.56
C ASN A 36 3.78 -17.05 20.05
N PRO A 37 3.63 -18.07 19.18
CA PRO A 37 3.74 -17.89 17.73
C PRO A 37 2.67 -16.94 17.16
N MET A 38 1.55 -16.74 17.87
CA MET A 38 0.48 -15.84 17.46
C MET A 38 0.97 -14.39 17.30
N ILE A 39 1.99 -13.96 18.05
CA ILE A 39 2.53 -12.60 17.95
C ILE A 39 3.10 -12.35 16.55
N TYR A 40 3.89 -13.29 16.03
CA TYR A 40 4.48 -13.16 14.70
C TYR A 40 3.41 -13.20 13.61
N LEU A 41 2.37 -14.03 13.78
CA LEU A 41 1.24 -14.04 12.86
C LEU A 41 0.51 -12.68 12.88
N MET A 42 0.28 -12.10 14.05
CA MET A 42 -0.37 -10.80 14.18
C MET A 42 0.46 -9.65 13.62
N ILE A 43 1.79 -9.69 13.71
CA ILE A 43 2.68 -8.75 13.01
C ILE A 43 2.44 -8.82 11.50
N LEU A 44 2.37 -10.03 10.93
CA LEU A 44 2.15 -10.23 9.50
C LEU A 44 0.73 -9.82 9.06
N VAL A 45 -0.29 -10.13 9.87
CA VAL A 45 -1.67 -9.69 9.63
C VAL A 45 -1.74 -8.17 9.66
N GLN A 46 -1.16 -7.53 10.67
CA GLN A 46 -1.15 -6.08 10.79
C GLN A 46 -0.39 -5.42 9.63
N MET A 47 0.76 -5.99 9.22
CA MET A 47 1.53 -5.56 8.05
C MET A 47 0.67 -5.63 6.80
N HIS A 48 -0.03 -6.75 6.58
CA HIS A 48 -0.90 -6.92 5.42
C HIS A 48 -2.06 -5.91 5.42
N LEU A 49 -2.63 -5.59 6.58
CA LEU A 49 -3.65 -4.55 6.71
C LEU A 49 -3.10 -3.14 6.42
N TYR A 50 -1.85 -2.83 6.80
CA TYR A 50 -1.18 -1.60 6.36
C TYR A 50 -1.02 -1.55 4.85
N THR A 51 -0.58 -2.64 4.21
CA THR A 51 -0.54 -2.76 2.74
C THR A 51 -1.92 -2.50 2.14
N GLY A 52 -2.99 -3.03 2.75
CA GLY A 52 -4.37 -2.76 2.35
C GLY A 52 -4.79 -1.30 2.44
N LEU A 53 -4.37 -0.58 3.49
CA LEU A 53 -4.59 0.87 3.59
C LEU A 53 -3.95 1.60 2.41
N PHE A 54 -2.70 1.27 2.08
CA PHE A 54 -2.02 1.92 0.95
C PHE A 54 -2.67 1.56 -0.38
N ILE A 55 -3.03 0.30 -0.62
CA ILE A 55 -3.74 -0.11 -1.84
C ILE A 55 -5.10 0.57 -1.98
N THR A 56 -5.81 0.78 -0.87
CA THR A 56 -7.05 1.56 -0.87
C THR A 56 -6.80 3.02 -1.24
N ALA A 57 -5.72 3.62 -0.71
CA ALA A 57 -5.32 4.97 -1.09
C ALA A 57 -4.92 5.05 -2.57
N HIS A 58 -4.17 4.09 -3.06
CA HIS A 58 -3.78 3.97 -4.47
C HIS A 58 -5.02 3.91 -5.39
N ASP A 59 -5.99 3.04 -5.10
CA ASP A 59 -7.24 2.96 -5.87
C ASP A 59 -8.02 4.29 -5.81
N ALA A 60 -7.95 5.01 -4.69
CA ALA A 60 -8.50 6.36 -4.60
C ALA A 60 -7.76 7.37 -5.48
N MET A 61 -6.45 7.22 -5.72
CA MET A 61 -5.70 8.06 -6.67
C MET A 61 -6.18 7.86 -8.10
N HIS A 62 -6.59 6.64 -8.47
CA HIS A 62 -7.23 6.36 -9.76
C HIS A 62 -8.73 6.65 -9.80
N GLY A 63 -9.34 7.01 -8.67
CA GLY A 63 -10.77 7.25 -8.56
C GLY A 63 -11.62 5.98 -8.65
N THR A 64 -11.06 4.81 -8.38
CA THR A 64 -11.75 3.50 -8.51
C THR A 64 -12.47 3.08 -7.23
N VAL A 65 -12.22 3.77 -6.10
CA VAL A 65 -12.99 3.57 -4.85
C VAL A 65 -14.43 4.07 -4.99
N SER A 66 -14.65 5.20 -5.69
CA SER A 66 -15.97 5.78 -5.93
C SER A 66 -16.01 6.63 -7.20
N SER A 67 -17.18 6.78 -7.83
CA SER A 67 -17.35 7.77 -8.91
C SER A 67 -17.30 9.22 -8.42
N ASN A 68 -17.31 9.46 -7.10
CA ASN A 68 -17.23 10.80 -6.51
C ASN A 68 -15.78 11.14 -6.13
N LYS A 69 -15.18 12.12 -6.83
CA LYS A 69 -13.80 12.58 -6.61
C LYS A 69 -13.53 13.04 -5.17
N LEU A 70 -14.48 13.73 -4.54
CA LEU A 70 -14.33 14.17 -3.14
C LEU A 70 -14.26 12.96 -2.21
N LEU A 71 -15.10 11.95 -2.45
CA LEU A 71 -15.09 10.74 -1.63
C LEU A 71 -13.78 9.94 -1.77
N ASN A 72 -13.24 9.83 -2.99
CA ASN A 72 -11.89 9.26 -3.18
C ASN A 72 -10.84 10.04 -2.38
N ASN A 73 -10.81 11.37 -2.51
CA ASN A 73 -9.83 12.19 -1.79
C ASN A 73 -9.91 12.02 -0.27
N VAL A 74 -11.13 11.96 0.28
CA VAL A 74 -11.35 11.78 1.72
C VAL A 74 -10.90 10.39 2.17
N ILE A 75 -11.31 9.33 1.47
CA ILE A 75 -10.94 7.95 1.83
C ILE A 75 -9.44 7.73 1.67
N GLY A 76 -8.85 8.22 0.56
CA GLY A 76 -7.43 8.16 0.32
C GLY A 76 -6.64 8.88 1.41
N GLN A 77 -7.04 10.11 1.77
CA GLN A 77 -6.38 10.87 2.84
C GLN A 77 -6.53 10.21 4.21
N LEU A 78 -7.67 9.60 4.51
CA LEU A 78 -7.87 8.83 5.74
C LEU A 78 -6.91 7.64 5.80
N CYS A 79 -6.84 6.83 4.72
CA CYS A 79 -5.94 5.68 4.66
C CYS A 79 -4.48 6.09 4.81
N THR A 80 -4.05 7.17 4.16
CA THR A 80 -2.66 7.63 4.22
C THR A 80 -2.31 8.27 5.57
N ILE A 81 -3.29 8.88 6.27
CA ILE A 81 -3.12 9.32 7.66
C ILE A 81 -2.91 8.14 8.60
N LEU A 82 -3.78 7.12 8.52
CA LEU A 82 -3.68 5.91 9.34
C LEU A 82 -2.39 5.12 9.08
N TYR A 83 -1.90 5.14 7.83
CA TYR A 83 -0.66 4.48 7.47
C TYR A 83 0.56 5.12 8.15
N ALA A 84 0.85 6.40 7.87
CA ALA A 84 1.99 7.13 8.46
C ALA A 84 1.88 8.65 8.26
N CYS A 85 0.67 9.22 8.44
CA CYS A 85 0.43 10.66 8.26
C CYS A 85 0.85 11.19 6.87
N PHE A 86 0.73 10.37 5.83
CA PHE A 86 1.12 10.76 4.47
C PHE A 86 0.12 11.76 3.87
N PRO A 87 0.59 12.85 3.23
CA PRO A 87 -0.26 13.75 2.47
C PRO A 87 -0.70 13.08 1.17
N PHE A 88 -1.99 12.78 1.03
CA PHE A 88 -2.55 12.06 -0.12
C PHE A 88 -2.24 12.77 -1.45
N LYS A 89 -2.28 14.11 -1.46
CA LYS A 89 -1.96 14.90 -2.65
C LYS A 89 -0.53 14.65 -3.18
N LYS A 90 0.45 14.48 -2.30
CA LYS A 90 1.84 14.20 -2.71
C LYS A 90 1.92 12.83 -3.38
N LEU A 91 1.34 11.81 -2.73
CA LEU A 91 1.29 10.45 -3.26
C LEU A 91 0.56 10.41 -4.60
N TYR A 92 -0.60 11.09 -4.72
CA TYR A 92 -1.33 11.22 -5.96
C TYR A 92 -0.45 11.75 -7.10
N ILE A 93 0.26 12.85 -6.87
CA ILE A 93 1.12 13.47 -7.91
C ILE A 93 2.21 12.50 -8.34
N LYS A 94 2.94 11.95 -7.37
CA LYS A 94 4.06 11.03 -7.61
C LYS A 94 3.65 9.75 -8.32
N HIS A 95 2.53 9.18 -7.91
CA HIS A 95 1.96 8.00 -8.54
C HIS A 95 1.61 8.24 -10.02
N HIS A 96 1.05 9.40 -10.35
CA HIS A 96 0.78 9.76 -11.75
C HIS A 96 2.05 10.14 -12.53
N GLU A 97 3.07 10.69 -11.87
CA GLU A 97 4.39 10.87 -12.48
C GLU A 97 5.01 9.53 -12.87
N HIS A 98 4.92 8.52 -12.01
CA HIS A 98 5.35 7.15 -12.29
C HIS A 98 4.66 6.56 -13.52
N HIS A 99 3.32 6.59 -13.58
CA HIS A 99 2.57 6.12 -14.74
C HIS A 99 2.95 6.84 -16.05
N ALA A 100 3.22 8.15 -15.98
CA ALA A 100 3.48 8.95 -17.17
C ALA A 100 4.92 8.85 -17.68
N HIS A 101 5.87 8.45 -16.83
CA HIS A 101 7.30 8.51 -17.13
C HIS A 101 8.03 7.21 -16.84
N VAL A 102 7.31 6.08 -16.81
CA VAL A 102 7.82 4.78 -16.36
C VAL A 102 9.20 4.45 -16.94
N HIS A 103 10.12 4.04 -16.06
CA HIS A 103 11.49 3.65 -16.42
C HIS A 103 12.35 4.78 -17.04
N THR A 104 12.02 6.05 -16.76
CA THR A 104 12.86 7.21 -17.12
C THR A 104 13.41 7.90 -15.87
N ASP A 105 14.33 8.85 -16.05
CA ASP A 105 14.88 9.66 -14.95
C ASP A 105 13.82 10.54 -14.23
N ASN A 106 12.62 10.69 -14.82
CA ASN A 106 11.51 11.43 -14.21
C ASN A 106 10.51 10.53 -13.45
N ASP A 107 10.70 9.22 -13.45
CA ASP A 107 9.87 8.29 -12.69
C ASP A 107 10.31 8.28 -11.21
N PRO A 108 9.47 8.75 -10.27
CA PRO A 108 9.82 8.78 -8.85
C PRO A 108 10.04 7.40 -8.24
N ASP A 109 9.51 6.35 -8.89
CA ASP A 109 9.58 4.98 -8.42
C ASP A 109 10.69 4.18 -9.11
N TYR A 110 11.46 4.78 -10.02
CA TYR A 110 12.52 4.09 -10.75
C TYR A 110 13.91 4.59 -10.38
N HIS A 111 14.78 3.66 -10.00
CA HIS A 111 16.20 3.95 -9.79
C HIS A 111 17.09 2.80 -10.26
N GLN A 112 18.22 3.17 -10.87
CA GLN A 112 19.27 2.22 -11.21
C GLN A 112 20.04 1.73 -9.97
N GLY A 113 20.49 0.47 -10.02
CA GLY A 113 21.42 -0.10 -9.03
C GLY A 113 20.83 -1.25 -8.21
N SER A 114 21.40 -1.44 -7.02
CA SER A 114 21.03 -2.56 -6.13
C SER A 114 19.67 -2.34 -5.46
N PHE A 115 19.04 -3.44 -5.01
CA PHE A 115 17.79 -3.43 -4.24
C PHE A 115 17.78 -2.41 -3.10
N ILE A 116 18.87 -2.35 -2.34
CA ILE A 116 18.98 -1.49 -1.15
C ILE A 116 19.03 -0.01 -1.56
N VAL A 117 19.78 0.33 -2.61
CA VAL A 117 19.89 1.70 -3.10
C VAL A 117 18.55 2.19 -3.63
N TRP A 118 17.86 1.37 -4.42
CA TRP A 118 16.55 1.72 -4.96
C TRP A 118 15.51 1.85 -3.83
N TYR A 119 15.43 0.89 -2.91
CA TYR A 119 14.52 0.97 -1.76
C TYR A 119 14.72 2.25 -0.96
N PHE A 120 15.97 2.65 -0.72
CA PHE A 120 16.28 3.86 0.02
C PHE A 120 15.85 5.14 -0.71
N ASN A 121 16.05 5.23 -2.02
CA ASN A 121 15.58 6.38 -2.79
C ASN A 121 14.05 6.42 -2.85
N PHE A 122 13.38 5.28 -3.04
CA PHE A 122 11.92 5.17 -2.97
C PHE A 122 11.39 5.72 -1.63
N ILE A 123 11.94 5.28 -0.50
CA ILE A 123 11.51 5.78 0.82
C ILE A 123 11.72 7.29 0.97
N ARG A 124 12.85 7.83 0.46
CA ARG A 124 13.15 9.27 0.51
C ARG A 124 12.21 10.12 -0.32
N GLU A 125 11.72 9.57 -1.44
CA GLU A 125 10.77 10.28 -2.29
C GLU A 125 9.46 10.53 -1.55
N TYR A 126 9.04 9.59 -0.70
CA TYR A 126 7.75 9.64 -0.03
C TYR A 126 7.79 10.20 1.39
N ILE A 127 8.78 9.83 2.20
CA ILE A 127 8.88 10.20 3.62
C ILE A 127 9.66 11.50 3.80
N SER A 128 9.01 12.51 4.36
CA SER A 128 9.67 13.73 4.84
C SER A 128 10.14 13.59 6.29
N TRP A 129 11.19 14.33 6.64
CA TRP A 129 11.69 14.37 8.01
C TRP A 129 10.65 14.89 9.02
N TRP A 130 9.75 15.78 8.60
CA TRP A 130 8.64 16.26 9.43
C TRP A 130 7.64 15.16 9.77
N GLN A 131 7.38 14.22 8.86
CA GLN A 131 6.54 13.06 9.16
C GLN A 131 7.20 12.15 10.18
N ILE A 132 8.53 11.97 10.12
CA ILE A 132 9.28 11.21 11.13
C ILE A 132 9.13 11.88 12.50
N VAL A 133 9.29 13.21 12.57
CA VAL A 133 9.10 13.97 13.83
C VAL A 133 7.66 13.84 14.34
N LEU A 134 6.66 13.98 13.47
CA LEU A 134 5.25 13.84 13.85
C LEU A 134 4.94 12.43 14.38
N MET A 135 5.42 11.39 13.69
CA MET A 135 5.25 10.00 14.12
C MET A 135 5.97 9.73 15.45
N ALA A 136 7.14 10.32 15.67
CA ALA A 136 7.84 10.24 16.94
C ALA A 136 7.09 10.94 18.09
N ILE A 137 6.44 12.08 17.82
CA ILE A 137 5.57 12.75 18.80
C ILE A 137 4.37 11.86 19.13
N ILE A 138 3.68 11.33 18.12
CA ILE A 138 2.54 10.41 18.31
C ILE A 138 2.97 9.19 19.12
N PHE A 139 4.10 8.57 18.78
CA PHE A 139 4.68 7.45 19.54
C PHE A 139 4.86 7.80 21.03
N ASN A 140 5.48 8.94 21.32
CA ASN A 140 5.78 9.36 22.69
C ASN A 140 4.53 9.79 23.48
N ILE A 141 3.46 10.20 22.80
CA ILE A 141 2.16 10.44 23.43
C ILE A 141 1.49 9.09 23.73
N LEU A 142 1.40 8.19 22.75
CA LEU A 142 0.73 6.89 22.92
C LEU A 142 1.38 6.02 24.00
N LYS A 143 2.72 6.08 24.14
CA LYS A 143 3.44 5.30 25.16
C LYS A 143 3.08 5.67 26.61
N LEU A 144 2.34 6.76 26.83
CA LEU A 144 1.81 7.11 28.16
C LEU A 144 0.71 6.14 28.62
N TRP A 145 0.04 5.46 27.67
CA TRP A 145 -1.06 4.53 27.96
C TRP A 145 -0.84 3.12 27.39
N VAL A 146 0.04 2.97 26.39
CA VAL A 146 0.31 1.72 25.70
C VAL A 146 1.74 1.26 25.97
N ALA A 147 1.93 -0.04 26.18
CA ALA A 147 3.26 -0.62 26.33
C ALA A 147 4.14 -0.32 25.10
N GLU A 148 5.36 0.15 25.34
CA GLU A 148 6.30 0.55 24.28
C GLU A 148 6.56 -0.59 23.29
N SER A 149 6.68 -1.82 23.79
CA SER A 149 6.88 -3.01 22.98
C SER A 149 5.70 -3.31 22.04
N ASN A 150 4.45 -3.03 22.45
CA ASN A 150 3.28 -3.18 21.58
C ASN A 150 3.28 -2.12 20.47
N LEU A 151 3.63 -0.87 20.79
CA LEU A 151 3.79 0.18 19.77
C LEU A 151 4.87 -0.19 18.75
N LEU A 152 6.02 -0.68 19.22
CA LEU A 152 7.12 -1.07 18.34
C LEU A 152 6.73 -2.28 17.47
N LEU A 153 6.16 -3.34 18.05
CA LEU A 153 5.88 -4.59 17.34
C LEU A 153 4.65 -4.55 16.45
N PHE A 154 3.60 -3.79 16.83
CA PHE A 154 2.32 -3.83 16.11
C PHE A 154 1.98 -2.53 15.38
N TRP A 155 2.64 -1.40 15.67
CA TRP A 155 2.42 -0.15 14.96
C TRP A 155 3.61 0.24 14.07
N VAL A 156 4.81 0.32 14.65
CA VAL A 156 6.02 0.73 13.91
C VAL A 156 6.50 -0.39 12.97
N LEU A 157 6.78 -1.58 13.49
CA LEU A 157 7.33 -2.67 12.70
C LEU A 157 6.43 -3.05 11.51
N PRO A 158 5.11 -3.24 11.64
CA PRO A 158 4.29 -3.67 10.52
C PRO A 158 4.15 -2.58 9.44
N SER A 159 4.16 -1.30 9.81
CA SER A 159 4.15 -0.20 8.84
C SER A 159 5.46 -0.11 8.03
N LEU A 160 6.60 -0.41 8.64
CA LEU A 160 7.90 -0.52 7.94
C LEU A 160 8.00 -1.78 7.07
N LEU A 161 7.47 -2.91 7.54
CA LEU A 161 7.43 -4.13 6.75
C LEU A 161 6.50 -3.98 5.54
N SER A 162 5.39 -3.24 5.68
CA SER A 162 4.49 -2.99 4.56
C SER A 162 5.12 -2.05 3.52
N THR A 163 6.00 -1.10 3.90
CA THR A 163 6.74 -0.32 2.88
C THR A 163 7.68 -1.21 2.07
N LEU A 164 8.33 -2.18 2.73
CA LEU A 164 9.16 -3.16 2.04
C LEU A 164 8.32 -4.06 1.13
N GLN A 165 7.14 -4.51 1.58
CA GLN A 165 6.22 -5.32 0.80
C GLN A 165 5.72 -4.56 -0.45
N LEU A 166 5.26 -3.32 -0.28
CA LEU A 166 4.81 -2.44 -1.34
C LEU A 166 5.93 -2.19 -2.36
N PHE A 167 7.13 -1.84 -1.89
CA PHE A 167 8.27 -1.66 -2.77
C PHE A 167 8.62 -2.93 -3.52
N TYR A 168 8.68 -4.08 -2.83
CA TYR A 168 9.09 -5.33 -3.46
C TYR A 168 8.11 -5.77 -4.55
N PHE A 169 6.81 -5.82 -4.24
CA PHE A 169 5.79 -6.35 -5.18
C PHE A 169 5.19 -5.31 -6.11
N GLY A 170 5.24 -4.02 -5.74
CA GLY A 170 4.66 -2.92 -6.49
C GLY A 170 5.68 -2.07 -7.26
N THR A 171 6.99 -2.23 -7.00
CA THR A 171 8.02 -1.41 -7.65
C THR A 171 9.17 -2.27 -8.17
N TRP A 172 9.90 -2.94 -7.28
CA TRP A 172 11.11 -3.68 -7.63
C TRP A 172 10.83 -4.85 -8.56
N VAL A 173 9.99 -5.82 -8.17
CA VAL A 173 9.72 -6.99 -9.02
C VAL A 173 9.09 -6.57 -10.36
N PRO A 174 8.08 -5.67 -10.39
CA PRO A 174 7.49 -5.23 -11.64
C PRO A 174 8.46 -4.53 -12.59
N HIS A 175 9.31 -3.62 -12.10
CA HIS A 175 10.08 -2.69 -12.95
C HIS A 175 11.59 -2.96 -12.99
N HIS A 176 12.11 -3.90 -12.20
CA HIS A 176 13.53 -4.24 -12.25
C HIS A 176 13.86 -5.03 -13.52
N GLY A 177 14.98 -4.66 -14.14
CA GLY A 177 15.46 -5.26 -15.38
C GLY A 177 14.87 -4.62 -16.64
N GLU A 178 15.03 -5.31 -17.76
CA GLU A 178 14.56 -4.87 -19.07
C GLU A 178 13.18 -5.47 -19.40
N HIS A 179 12.37 -4.70 -20.11
CA HIS A 179 11.01 -5.08 -20.50
C HIS A 179 10.74 -4.69 -21.95
N ASP A 180 10.03 -5.57 -22.66
CA ASP A 180 9.65 -5.37 -24.06
C ASP A 180 8.18 -4.94 -24.19
N ASN A 181 7.75 -4.00 -23.33
CA ASN A 181 6.40 -3.45 -23.36
C ASN A 181 6.36 -1.97 -22.97
N GLU A 182 5.28 -1.29 -23.36
CA GLU A 182 5.09 0.16 -23.17
C GLU A 182 5.16 0.59 -21.70
N TYR A 183 4.70 -0.25 -20.78
CA TYR A 183 4.63 0.06 -19.35
C TYR A 183 5.87 -0.37 -18.55
N GLN A 184 6.91 -0.85 -19.24
CA GLN A 184 8.17 -1.28 -18.65
C GLN A 184 8.01 -2.10 -17.37
N SER A 185 7.05 -3.03 -17.39
CA SER A 185 6.65 -3.79 -16.22
C SER A 185 6.36 -5.26 -16.51
N ARG A 186 6.47 -6.10 -15.48
CA ARG A 186 6.05 -7.50 -15.50
C ARG A 186 4.89 -7.73 -14.52
N SER A 187 4.19 -8.84 -14.71
CA SER A 187 3.15 -9.31 -13.79
C SER A 187 3.48 -10.67 -13.20
N GLN A 188 3.07 -10.88 -11.96
CA GLN A 188 3.17 -12.18 -11.29
C GLN A 188 2.28 -13.25 -11.97
N GLY A 189 2.56 -14.52 -11.68
CA GLY A 189 1.75 -15.66 -12.16
C GLY A 189 0.34 -15.70 -11.55
N LYS A 190 -0.58 -16.41 -12.23
CA LYS A 190 -1.99 -16.51 -11.83
C LYS A 190 -2.14 -17.38 -10.56
N ASN A 191 -2.36 -16.74 -9.42
CA ASN A 191 -2.72 -17.40 -8.17
C ASN A 191 -3.40 -16.40 -7.24
N HIS A 192 -4.68 -16.62 -6.91
CA HIS A 192 -5.45 -15.63 -6.13
C HIS A 192 -4.94 -15.45 -4.69
N ILE A 193 -4.48 -16.54 -4.06
CA ILE A 193 -3.97 -16.47 -2.68
C ILE A 193 -2.66 -15.70 -2.65
N VAL A 194 -1.72 -16.05 -3.52
CA VAL A 194 -0.43 -15.35 -3.63
C VAL A 194 -0.66 -13.91 -4.04
N ALA A 195 -1.55 -13.65 -5.01
CA ALA A 195 -1.83 -12.30 -5.48
C ALA A 195 -2.40 -11.42 -4.38
N PHE A 196 -3.35 -11.94 -3.59
CA PHE A 196 -3.91 -11.21 -2.47
C PHE A 196 -2.86 -10.96 -1.38
N LEU A 197 -2.18 -12.01 -0.91
CA LEU A 197 -1.23 -11.92 0.20
C LEU A 197 0.04 -11.14 -0.15
N SER A 198 0.47 -11.14 -1.41
CA SER A 198 1.64 -10.39 -1.86
C SER A 198 1.38 -8.89 -1.83
N CYS A 199 0.30 -8.43 -2.47
CA CYS A 199 -0.04 -7.01 -2.55
C CYS A 199 -1.46 -6.75 -3.09
N TYR A 200 -2.50 -7.44 -2.60
CA TYR A 200 -3.89 -7.20 -3.02
C TYR A 200 -4.08 -7.23 -4.55
N PHE A 201 -3.50 -8.21 -5.25
CA PHE A 201 -3.53 -8.34 -6.71
C PHE A 201 -2.75 -7.26 -7.49
N PHE A 202 -2.12 -6.31 -6.82
CA PHE A 202 -1.28 -5.28 -7.44
C PHE A 202 -0.06 -5.83 -8.18
N GLY A 203 0.37 -7.05 -7.85
CA GLY A 203 1.39 -7.78 -8.61
C GLY A 203 0.97 -8.16 -10.04
N TYR A 204 -0.30 -7.99 -10.42
CA TYR A 204 -0.73 -7.92 -11.82
C TYR A 204 -0.47 -6.51 -12.36
N HIS A 205 0.80 -6.11 -12.32
CA HIS A 205 1.23 -4.72 -12.39
C HIS A 205 1.19 -4.18 -13.82
N TYR A 206 1.51 -5.01 -14.82
CA TYR A 206 1.29 -4.63 -16.22
C TYR A 206 -0.19 -4.32 -16.48
N GLU A 207 -1.09 -5.17 -16.01
CA GLU A 207 -2.54 -4.97 -16.17
C GLU A 207 -3.04 -3.71 -15.45
N HIS A 208 -2.37 -3.33 -14.36
CA HIS A 208 -2.63 -2.09 -13.65
C HIS A 208 -2.21 -0.85 -14.46
N HIS A 209 -1.03 -0.85 -15.07
CA HIS A 209 -0.59 0.25 -15.95
C HIS A 209 -1.44 0.34 -17.23
N ASP A 210 -1.79 -0.80 -17.83
CA ASP A 210 -2.64 -0.90 -19.02
C ASP A 210 -4.09 -0.46 -18.74
N SER A 211 -4.58 -0.72 -17.52
CA SER A 211 -5.93 -0.35 -17.10
C SER A 211 -5.95 0.28 -15.70
N PRO A 212 -5.49 1.54 -15.55
CA PRO A 212 -5.38 2.19 -14.24
C PRO A 212 -6.75 2.38 -13.55
N GLY A 213 -7.82 2.44 -14.36
CA GLY A 213 -9.20 2.50 -13.88
C GLY A 213 -9.76 1.17 -13.35
N THR A 214 -8.98 0.09 -13.34
CA THR A 214 -9.39 -1.21 -12.82
C THR A 214 -8.98 -1.34 -11.35
N PRO A 215 -9.93 -1.46 -10.41
CA PRO A 215 -9.60 -1.59 -9.00
C PRO A 215 -8.94 -2.93 -8.70
N TRP A 216 -8.22 -2.99 -7.58
CA TRP A 216 -7.38 -4.14 -7.23
C TRP A 216 -8.15 -5.48 -7.23
N TRP A 217 -9.40 -5.50 -6.74
CA TRP A 217 -10.24 -6.71 -6.68
C TRP A 217 -10.76 -7.18 -8.06
N ARG A 218 -10.43 -6.48 -9.14
CA ARG A 218 -10.80 -6.83 -10.53
C ARG A 218 -9.60 -7.05 -11.45
N LEU A 219 -8.37 -6.73 -11.04
CA LEU A 219 -7.16 -6.91 -11.87
C LEU A 219 -6.99 -8.36 -12.37
N TRP A 220 -7.37 -9.35 -11.55
CA TRP A 220 -7.33 -10.76 -11.93
C TRP A 220 -8.12 -11.09 -13.20
N LYS A 221 -9.22 -10.37 -13.46
CA LYS A 221 -10.03 -10.57 -14.66
C LYS A 221 -9.28 -10.16 -15.93
N LEU A 222 -8.53 -9.06 -15.87
CA LEU A 222 -7.67 -8.63 -16.97
C LEU A 222 -6.55 -9.65 -17.20
N LYS A 223 -5.91 -10.09 -16.11
CA LYS A 223 -4.87 -11.12 -16.17
C LYS A 223 -5.37 -12.41 -16.83
N GLU A 224 -6.62 -12.79 -16.56
CA GLU A 224 -7.25 -13.97 -17.13
C GLU A 224 -7.69 -13.80 -18.59
N ALA A 225 -8.09 -12.59 -18.99
CA ALA A 225 -8.52 -12.26 -20.34
C ALA A 225 -7.36 -12.15 -21.34
N ASN A 226 -6.20 -11.65 -20.91
CA ASN A 226 -4.98 -11.48 -21.72
C ASN A 226 -4.24 -12.82 -21.94
N LYS A 227 -4.95 -13.90 -22.30
CA LYS A 227 -4.34 -15.18 -22.68
C LYS A 227 -3.62 -15.08 -24.01
#